data_AF-A0AAV0WRL7-F1
#
_entry.id   AF-A0AAV0WRL7-F1
#
_cell.length_a   1.000
_cell.length_b   1.000
_cell.length_c   1.000
_cell.angle_alpha   90.00
_cell.angle_beta   90.00
_cell.angle_gamma   90.00
#
_symmetry.space_group_name_H-M   'P 1'
#
loop_
_entity.id
_entity.type
_entity.pdbx_description
1 polymer ?
#
loop_
_entity_poly.entity_id
_entity_poly.type
_entity_poly.pdbx_seq_one_letter_code
_entity_poly.pdbx_strand_id
1 'polypeptide(L)'
;MRTTTSSSKFVLTKSAFNGLCKEYLKKTLMLLKEQNEMEVKGSVFSLESIDIIIFNVNVYKPFGGSSYLPLPAFIERKKATINARNFDEKCFKYTMLAKLVNPVHAERIGSNYVEVENRYDFKNINSPASLNDVVKFEKTNKVSVNIYYSLKNGELKYKNNVKKIQKE
;
A
#
# COMPACT_ATOMS: atom_id res chain seq x y z
N MET A 1 20.23 -23.86 41.88
CA MET A 1 20.09 -23.82 40.41
C MET A 1 18.60 -23.83 40.10
N ARG A 2 17.98 -22.67 39.90
CA ARG A 2 16.56 -22.58 39.52
C ARG A 2 16.51 -22.41 38.01
N THR A 3 16.10 -23.44 37.30
CA THR A 3 15.79 -23.37 35.87
C THR A 3 14.36 -22.86 35.73
N THR A 4 14.20 -21.58 35.39
CA THR A 4 12.89 -21.00 35.07
C THR A 4 12.60 -21.20 33.59
N THR A 5 11.68 -22.10 33.29
CA THR A 5 11.16 -22.33 31.94
C THR A 5 10.13 -21.25 31.60
N SER A 6 10.55 -20.22 30.84
CA SER A 6 9.65 -19.20 30.29
C SER A 6 8.79 -19.80 29.17
N SER A 7 7.52 -20.12 29.47
CA SER A 7 6.54 -20.51 28.46
C SER A 7 5.99 -19.27 27.75
N SER A 8 6.50 -18.95 26.57
CA SER A 8 5.94 -17.89 25.73
C SER A 8 4.58 -18.35 25.18
N LYS A 9 3.49 -17.69 25.59
CA LYS A 9 2.15 -17.93 25.01
C LYS A 9 2.07 -17.26 23.63
N PHE A 10 2.06 -18.07 22.57
CA PHE A 10 1.86 -17.61 21.20
C PHE A 10 0.36 -17.52 20.89
N VAL A 11 -0.13 -16.31 20.65
CA VAL A 11 -1.49 -16.10 20.08
C VAL A 11 -1.35 -15.94 18.57
N LEU A 12 -1.66 -17.01 17.84
CA LEU A 12 -1.71 -17.01 16.38
C LEU A 12 -3.09 -16.50 15.92
N THR A 13 -3.15 -15.27 15.39
CA THR A 13 -4.33 -14.77 14.68
C THR A 13 -4.26 -15.15 13.20
N LYS A 14 -5.35 -15.75 12.70
CA LYS A 14 -5.47 -16.44 11.41
C LYS A 14 -5.11 -15.58 10.17
N SER A 15 -4.27 -16.18 9.32
CA SER A 15 -4.36 -16.34 7.86
C SER A 15 -4.13 -15.17 6.86
N ALA A 16 -3.22 -14.22 7.11
CA ALA A 16 -2.75 -13.32 6.03
C ALA A 16 -1.22 -13.07 6.00
N PHE A 17 -0.43 -13.91 6.67
CA PHE A 17 0.83 -13.46 7.26
C PHE A 17 2.10 -14.23 6.87
N ASN A 18 2.15 -14.98 5.76
CA ASN A 18 3.34 -15.80 5.47
C ASN A 18 4.67 -15.01 5.40
N GLY A 19 4.68 -13.81 4.80
CA GLY A 19 5.88 -12.95 4.77
C GLY A 19 6.20 -12.31 6.13
N LEU A 20 5.16 -11.98 6.90
CA LEU A 20 5.28 -11.31 8.19
C LEU A 20 5.64 -12.27 9.32
N CYS A 21 5.26 -13.55 9.21
CA CYS A 21 5.78 -14.64 10.04
C CYS A 21 7.30 -14.76 9.91
N LYS A 22 7.87 -14.47 8.73
CA LYS A 22 9.33 -14.50 8.52
C LYS A 22 10.03 -13.34 9.21
N GLU A 23 9.48 -12.13 9.16
CA GLU A 23 10.01 -11.00 9.93
C GLU A 23 9.85 -11.21 11.44
N TYR A 24 8.71 -11.76 11.87
CA TYR A 24 8.46 -12.15 13.25
C TYR A 24 9.53 -13.13 13.75
N LEU A 25 9.77 -14.21 12.99
CA LEU A 25 10.81 -15.20 13.30
C LEU A 25 12.21 -14.58 13.29
N LYS A 26 12.51 -13.68 12.34
CA LYS A 26 13.82 -13.02 12.28
C LYS A 26 14.07 -12.15 13.51
N LYS A 27 13.06 -11.40 13.96
CA LYS A 27 13.18 -10.49 15.09
C LYS A 27 13.29 -11.25 16.43
N THR A 28 12.54 -12.34 16.60
CA THR A 28 12.73 -13.23 17.76
C THR A 28 14.09 -13.90 17.75
N LEU A 29 14.58 -14.36 16.59
CA LEU A 29 15.93 -14.91 16.46
C LEU A 29 17.05 -13.90 16.74
N MET A 30 16.86 -12.61 16.41
CA MET A 30 17.81 -11.54 16.76
C MET A 30 17.88 -11.33 18.28
N LEU A 31 16.74 -11.29 18.97
CA LEU A 31 16.70 -11.13 20.43
C LEU A 31 17.40 -12.28 21.16
N LEU A 32 17.21 -13.52 20.69
CA LEU A 32 17.90 -14.69 21.23
C LEU A 32 19.42 -14.64 21.00
N LYS A 33 19.88 -14.07 19.88
CA LYS A 33 21.32 -13.88 19.62
C LYS A 33 21.92 -12.83 20.55
N GLU A 34 21.24 -11.72 20.76
CA GLU A 34 21.69 -10.67 21.68
C GLU A 34 21.81 -11.19 23.12
N GLN A 35 20.88 -12.03 23.59
CA GLN A 35 21.02 -12.72 24.88
C GLN A 35 22.33 -13.51 24.97
N ASN A 36 22.58 -14.39 23.99
CA ASN A 36 23.77 -15.23 23.98
C ASN A 36 25.07 -14.40 23.95
N GLU A 37 25.08 -13.29 23.21
CA GLU A 37 26.25 -12.41 23.15
C GLU A 37 26.51 -11.68 24.47
N MET A 38 25.47 -11.31 25.22
CA MET A 38 25.60 -10.65 26.52
C MET A 38 26.15 -11.61 27.57
N GLU A 39 25.74 -12.89 27.53
CA GLU A 39 26.33 -13.95 28.38
C GLU A 39 27.81 -14.17 28.08
N VAL A 40 28.19 -14.23 26.80
CA VAL A 40 29.58 -14.44 26.36
C VAL A 40 30.48 -13.24 26.70
N LYS A 41 29.94 -12.01 26.67
CA LYS A 41 30.70 -10.77 26.97
C LYS A 41 30.84 -10.49 28.48
N GLY A 42 30.37 -11.37 29.36
CA GLY A 42 30.54 -11.24 30.81
C GLY A 42 29.61 -10.21 31.47
N SER A 43 28.49 -9.86 30.83
CA SER A 43 27.46 -9.01 31.42
C SER A 43 26.77 -9.72 32.60
N VAL A 44 26.54 -9.01 33.71
CA VAL A 44 25.79 -9.52 34.89
C VAL A 44 24.27 -9.48 34.65
N PHE A 45 23.82 -8.98 33.50
CA PHE A 45 22.41 -8.93 33.15
C PHE A 45 22.00 -10.20 32.38
N SER A 46 21.10 -10.98 32.97
CA SER A 46 20.40 -12.10 32.32
C SER A 46 18.96 -11.68 31.98
N LEU A 47 18.54 -11.86 30.73
CA LEU A 47 17.14 -11.67 30.34
C LEU A 47 16.31 -12.86 30.84
N GLU A 48 15.40 -12.59 31.78
CA GLU A 48 14.57 -13.61 32.44
C GLU A 48 13.37 -14.04 31.59
N SER A 49 12.59 -13.08 31.09
CA SER A 49 11.45 -13.32 30.20
C SER A 49 11.18 -12.13 29.28
N ILE A 50 10.50 -12.41 28.17
CA ILE A 50 9.85 -11.39 27.35
C ILE A 50 8.35 -11.59 27.52
N ASP A 51 7.71 -10.68 28.25
CA ASP A 51 6.31 -10.86 28.62
C ASP A 51 5.38 -10.66 27.41
N ILE A 52 5.60 -9.63 26.59
CA ILE A 52 4.75 -9.30 25.44
C ILE A 52 5.56 -8.65 24.32
N ILE A 53 5.34 -9.09 23.07
CA ILE A 53 5.78 -8.38 21.87
C ILE A 53 4.55 -7.96 21.06
N ILE A 54 4.36 -6.65 20.87
CA ILE A 54 3.24 -6.09 20.11
C ILE A 54 3.71 -5.74 18.70
N PHE A 55 3.05 -6.28 17.69
CA PHE A 55 3.24 -5.90 16.29
C PHE A 55 1.98 -5.28 15.72
N ASN A 56 2.12 -4.05 15.21
CA ASN A 56 1.06 -3.37 14.49
C ASN A 56 1.24 -3.58 13.00
N VAL A 57 0.34 -4.37 12.40
CA VAL A 57 0.33 -4.56 10.96
C VAL A 57 -0.90 -3.89 10.38
N ASN A 58 -0.64 -2.99 9.43
CA ASN A 58 -1.71 -2.36 8.68
C ASN A 58 -1.89 -3.12 7.36
N VAL A 59 -3.13 -3.45 7.04
CA VAL A 59 -3.48 -3.98 5.72
C VAL A 59 -3.33 -2.83 4.73
N TYR A 60 -2.22 -2.81 3.99
CA TYR A 60 -2.05 -1.90 2.87
C TYR A 60 -2.81 -2.47 1.67
N LYS A 61 -3.95 -1.86 1.33
CA LYS A 61 -4.61 -2.10 0.05
C LYS A 61 -4.07 -1.07 -0.94
N PRO A 62 -3.17 -1.44 -1.86
CA PRO A 62 -2.68 -0.49 -2.84
C PRO A 62 -3.85 0.01 -3.67
N PHE A 63 -3.84 1.31 -3.96
CA PHE A 63 -4.79 1.88 -4.90
C PHE A 63 -4.51 1.30 -6.29
N GLY A 64 -5.52 0.65 -6.86
CA GLY A 64 -5.49 0.18 -8.24
C GLY A 64 -6.27 1.11 -9.14
N GLY A 65 -5.96 1.08 -10.43
CA GLY A 65 -6.89 1.58 -11.45
C GLY A 65 -8.25 0.87 -11.38
N SER A 66 -9.26 1.44 -12.03
CA SER A 66 -10.59 0.83 -12.13
C SER A 66 -11.31 1.37 -13.38
N SER A 67 -12.63 1.22 -13.42
CA SER A 67 -13.50 1.93 -14.36
C SER A 67 -13.86 3.33 -13.84
N TYR A 68 -14.82 3.98 -14.51
CA TYR A 68 -15.26 5.32 -14.16
C TYR A 68 -15.65 5.44 -12.68
N LEU A 69 -15.07 6.44 -12.01
CA LEU A 69 -15.43 6.81 -10.65
C LEU A 69 -15.93 8.26 -10.63
N PRO A 70 -17.07 8.54 -9.99
CA PRO A 70 -17.57 9.90 -9.87
C PRO A 70 -16.62 10.73 -8.99
N LEU A 71 -16.31 11.95 -9.45
CA LEU A 71 -15.50 12.87 -8.69
C LEU A 71 -16.30 13.40 -7.48
N PRO A 72 -15.62 13.74 -6.37
CA PRO A 72 -16.23 14.54 -5.33
C PRO A 72 -16.78 15.85 -5.91
N ALA A 73 -17.99 16.23 -5.46
CA ALA A 73 -18.72 17.37 -6.03
C ALA A 73 -17.93 18.69 -6.02
N PHE A 74 -17.03 18.89 -5.05
CA PHE A 74 -16.20 20.10 -5.00
C PHE A 74 -15.12 20.16 -6.11
N ILE A 75 -14.66 19.02 -6.63
CA ILE A 75 -13.74 18.96 -7.77
C ILE A 75 -14.53 19.07 -9.07
N GLU A 76 -15.62 18.31 -9.17
CA GLU A 76 -16.48 18.30 -10.36
C GLU A 76 -17.01 19.70 -10.69
N ARG A 77 -17.48 20.45 -9.68
CA ARG A 77 -17.99 21.82 -9.87
C ARG A 77 -16.95 22.80 -10.40
N LYS A 78 -15.65 22.58 -10.14
CA LYS A 78 -14.58 23.46 -10.64
C LYS A 78 -14.40 23.34 -12.16
N LYS A 79 -14.87 22.25 -12.78
CA LYS A 79 -14.70 21.97 -14.21
C LYS A 79 -13.25 22.09 -14.72
N ALA A 80 -12.29 21.90 -13.83
CA ALA A 80 -10.86 22.07 -14.09
C ALA A 80 -10.12 20.75 -14.34
N THR A 81 -10.84 19.63 -14.29
CA THR A 81 -10.30 18.27 -14.43
C THR A 81 -11.14 17.47 -15.41
N ILE A 82 -10.49 16.69 -16.27
CA ILE A 82 -11.16 15.76 -17.18
C ILE A 82 -11.38 14.44 -16.42
N ASN A 83 -12.64 14.01 -16.28
CA ASN A 83 -13.00 12.71 -15.73
C ASN A 83 -13.57 11.83 -16.85
N ALA A 84 -12.68 11.11 -17.54
CA ALA A 84 -13.04 10.27 -18.67
C ALA A 84 -13.99 9.13 -18.24
N ARG A 85 -15.12 8.98 -18.93
CA ARG A 85 -16.14 7.98 -18.63
C ARG A 85 -15.84 6.65 -19.33
N ASN A 86 -15.15 5.74 -18.64
CA ASN A 86 -14.86 4.40 -19.13
C ASN A 86 -15.68 3.29 -18.45
N PHE A 87 -16.00 2.25 -19.23
CA PHE A 87 -16.67 1.03 -18.75
C PHE A 87 -15.71 -0.17 -18.59
N ASP A 88 -14.48 -0.03 -19.04
CA ASP A 88 -13.40 -1.01 -18.90
C ASP A 88 -12.49 -0.65 -17.69
N GLU A 89 -11.42 -1.40 -17.47
CA GLU A 89 -10.44 -1.14 -16.40
C GLU A 89 -9.22 -0.31 -16.89
N LYS A 90 -9.38 0.45 -17.98
CA LYS A 90 -8.29 1.20 -18.63
C LYS A 90 -8.24 2.68 -18.24
N CYS A 91 -8.67 3.04 -17.02
CA CYS A 91 -8.71 4.45 -16.60
C CYS A 91 -7.36 5.17 -16.76
N PHE A 92 -6.25 4.50 -16.43
CA PHE A 92 -4.91 5.08 -16.54
C PHE A 92 -4.58 5.49 -17.99
N LYS A 93 -4.91 4.63 -18.96
CA LYS A 93 -4.73 4.91 -20.39
C LYS A 93 -5.48 6.17 -20.79
N TYR A 94 -6.76 6.25 -20.47
CA TYR A 94 -7.58 7.42 -20.82
C TYR A 94 -7.12 8.69 -20.12
N THR A 95 -6.66 8.61 -18.86
CA THR A 95 -6.10 9.77 -18.16
C THR A 95 -4.86 10.33 -18.87
N MET A 96 -3.96 9.46 -19.35
CA MET A 96 -2.77 9.90 -20.07
C MET A 96 -3.11 10.48 -21.45
N LEU A 97 -4.03 9.84 -22.17
CA LEU A 97 -4.49 10.31 -23.49
C LEU A 97 -5.32 11.59 -23.41
N ALA A 98 -6.01 11.85 -22.29
CA ALA A 98 -6.83 13.05 -22.09
C ALA A 98 -6.03 14.35 -22.24
N LYS A 99 -4.70 14.32 -22.07
CA LYS A 99 -3.81 15.46 -22.33
C LYS A 99 -3.74 15.84 -23.82
N LEU A 100 -4.03 14.91 -24.71
CA LEU A 100 -3.83 15.04 -26.16
C LEU A 100 -5.15 15.20 -26.94
N VAL A 101 -6.30 14.97 -26.29
CA VAL A 101 -7.61 15.13 -26.92
C VAL A 101 -8.08 16.58 -26.88
N ASN A 102 -9.01 16.93 -27.76
CA ASN A 102 -9.68 18.22 -27.71
C ASN A 102 -10.40 18.40 -26.35
N PRO A 103 -10.24 19.54 -25.66
CA PRO A 103 -10.89 19.78 -24.36
C PRO A 103 -12.42 19.77 -24.44
N VAL A 104 -13.00 20.02 -25.62
CA VAL A 104 -14.44 19.96 -25.84
C VAL A 104 -14.91 18.51 -25.73
N HIS A 105 -15.75 18.23 -24.74
CA HIS A 105 -16.29 16.90 -24.46
C HIS A 105 -15.23 15.82 -24.18
N ALA A 106 -14.07 16.21 -23.63
CA ALA A 106 -13.00 15.29 -23.29
C ALA A 106 -13.41 14.20 -22.29
N GLU A 107 -14.51 14.36 -21.56
CA GLU A 107 -15.06 13.31 -20.69
C GLU A 107 -15.58 12.08 -21.47
N ARG A 108 -15.87 12.23 -22.77
CA ARG A 108 -16.45 11.18 -23.61
C ARG A 108 -15.34 10.46 -24.37
N ILE A 109 -15.27 9.16 -24.14
CA ILE A 109 -14.31 8.28 -24.82
C ILE A 109 -14.93 7.85 -26.15
N GLY A 110 -14.28 8.21 -27.26
CA GLY A 110 -14.70 7.86 -28.61
C GLY A 110 -13.54 7.99 -29.61
N SER A 111 -13.84 8.44 -30.83
CA SER A 111 -12.85 8.61 -31.91
C SER A 111 -11.69 9.52 -31.50
N ASN A 112 -11.96 10.58 -30.74
CA ASN A 112 -10.96 11.50 -30.20
C ASN A 112 -9.83 10.78 -29.42
N TYR A 113 -10.14 9.71 -28.69
CA TYR A 113 -9.14 8.93 -27.96
C TYR A 113 -8.43 7.90 -28.83
N VAL A 114 -9.12 7.34 -29.83
CA VAL A 114 -8.55 6.37 -30.80
C VAL A 114 -7.48 7.04 -31.66
N GLU A 115 -7.73 8.27 -32.10
CA GLU A 115 -6.78 9.05 -32.93
C GLU A 115 -5.44 9.30 -32.25
N VAL A 116 -5.44 9.41 -30.91
CA VAL A 116 -4.23 9.69 -30.12
C VAL A 116 -3.67 8.44 -29.43
N GLU A 117 -4.27 7.27 -29.61
CA GLU A 117 -3.92 6.05 -28.88
C GLU A 117 -2.44 5.66 -29.03
N ASN A 118 -1.90 5.84 -30.25
CA ASN A 118 -0.51 5.49 -30.58
C ASN A 118 0.54 6.49 -30.07
N ARG A 119 0.13 7.56 -29.38
CA ARG A 119 1.04 8.58 -28.85
C ARG A 119 1.83 8.11 -27.64
N TYR A 120 1.35 7.08 -26.95
CA TYR A 120 2.04 6.45 -25.83
C TYR A 120 2.00 4.92 -25.97
N ASP A 121 3.04 4.25 -25.49
CA ASP A 121 3.10 2.80 -25.41
C ASP A 121 2.53 2.30 -24.08
N PHE A 122 1.47 1.47 -24.18
CA PHE A 122 0.78 0.83 -23.06
C PHE A 122 0.97 -0.70 -23.05
N LYS A 123 1.79 -1.30 -23.93
CA LYS A 123 1.90 -2.77 -24.10
C LYS A 123 2.22 -3.53 -22.82
N ASN A 124 3.07 -2.95 -21.96
CA ASN A 124 3.52 -3.57 -20.71
C ASN A 124 2.81 -3.04 -19.47
N ILE A 125 1.63 -2.45 -19.65
CA ILE A 125 0.82 -1.83 -18.60
C ILE A 125 -0.40 -2.70 -18.35
N ASN A 126 -0.55 -3.16 -17.11
CA ASN A 126 -1.74 -3.93 -16.72
C ASN A 126 -2.99 -3.03 -16.72
N SER A 127 -4.14 -3.65 -16.91
CA SER A 127 -5.44 -3.02 -16.70
C SER A 127 -6.21 -3.87 -15.70
N PRO A 128 -6.48 -3.37 -14.48
CA PRO A 128 -6.17 -2.03 -13.98
C PRO A 128 -4.67 -1.81 -13.74
N ALA A 129 -4.20 -0.57 -13.98
CA ALA A 129 -2.80 -0.22 -13.78
C ALA A 129 -2.45 -0.16 -12.29
N SER A 130 -1.30 -0.73 -11.92
CA SER A 130 -0.70 -0.58 -10.59
C SER A 130 0.28 0.58 -10.54
N LEU A 131 0.68 1.03 -9.34
CA LEU A 131 1.73 2.05 -9.18
C LEU A 131 3.06 1.62 -9.84
N ASN A 132 3.39 0.33 -9.82
CA ASN A 132 4.58 -0.17 -10.50
C ASN A 132 4.46 -0.05 -12.02
N ASP A 133 3.26 -0.17 -12.58
CA ASP A 133 3.03 0.01 -14.01
C ASP A 133 3.18 1.48 -14.42
N VAL A 134 2.85 2.43 -13.53
CA VAL A 134 3.11 3.86 -13.77
C VAL A 134 4.62 4.10 -13.92
N VAL A 135 5.44 3.53 -13.04
CA VAL A 135 6.91 3.64 -13.14
C VAL A 135 7.44 3.03 -14.45
N LYS A 136 6.85 1.92 -14.91
CA LYS A 136 7.20 1.36 -16.23
C LYS A 136 6.79 2.31 -17.35
N PHE A 137 5.57 2.85 -17.29
CA PHE A 137 5.04 3.78 -18.28
C PHE A 137 5.91 5.02 -18.44
N GLU A 138 6.32 5.64 -17.33
CA GLU A 138 7.21 6.80 -17.31
C GLU A 138 8.54 6.51 -18.03
N LYS A 139 9.16 5.36 -17.72
CA LYS A 139 10.42 4.92 -18.34
C LYS A 139 10.27 4.67 -19.84
N THR A 140 9.22 3.96 -20.25
CA THR A 140 8.99 3.61 -21.66
C THR A 140 8.70 4.85 -22.50
N ASN A 141 7.88 5.77 -21.99
CA ASN A 141 7.40 6.92 -22.75
C ASN A 141 8.23 8.20 -22.52
N LYS A 142 9.22 8.16 -21.62
CA LYS A 142 10.06 9.32 -21.22
C LYS A 142 9.22 10.51 -20.75
N VAL A 143 8.24 10.23 -19.88
CA VAL A 143 7.35 11.23 -19.28
C VAL A 143 7.38 11.13 -17.76
N SER A 144 6.92 12.18 -17.09
CA SER A 144 6.65 12.18 -15.64
C SER A 144 5.15 12.23 -15.37
N VAL A 145 4.70 11.47 -14.38
CA VAL A 145 3.30 11.29 -14.00
C VAL A 145 3.17 11.55 -12.50
N ASN A 146 2.44 12.62 -12.16
CA ASN A 146 2.11 12.92 -10.78
C ASN A 146 0.76 12.29 -10.40
N ILE A 147 0.75 11.53 -9.30
CA ILE A 147 -0.44 10.86 -8.78
C ILE A 147 -0.81 11.47 -7.44
N TYR A 148 -2.04 11.99 -7.36
CA TYR A 148 -2.62 12.53 -6.13
C TYR A 148 -3.77 11.65 -5.67
N TYR A 149 -3.92 11.53 -4.35
CA TYR A 149 -5.03 10.81 -3.73
C TYR A 149 -5.73 11.72 -2.71
N SER A 150 -7.03 11.56 -2.59
CA SER A 150 -7.83 12.24 -1.57
C SER A 150 -8.41 11.20 -0.63
N LEU A 151 -8.12 11.35 0.66
CA LEU A 151 -8.81 10.58 1.70
C LEU A 151 -10.19 11.21 1.89
N LYS A 152 -11.27 10.43 1.75
CA LYS A 152 -12.59 10.89 2.21
C LYS A 152 -12.49 11.09 3.73
N ASN A 153 -12.63 12.34 4.17
CA ASN A 153 -12.71 12.80 5.57
C ASN A 153 -11.39 13.01 6.33
N GLY A 154 -10.24 13.15 5.66
CA GLY A 154 -9.02 13.66 6.31
C GLY A 154 -8.41 12.81 7.43
N GLU A 155 -8.94 11.62 7.72
CA GLU A 155 -8.43 10.79 8.80
C GLU A 155 -8.17 9.36 8.31
N LEU A 156 -6.89 8.96 8.33
CA LEU A 156 -6.57 7.57 8.64
C LEU A 156 -7.03 7.33 10.09
N LYS A 157 -8.29 6.89 10.27
CA LYS A 157 -8.78 6.46 11.58
C LYS A 157 -8.06 5.17 11.98
N TYR A 158 -6.90 5.32 12.62
CA TYR A 158 -6.23 4.25 13.33
C TYR A 158 -7.11 3.87 14.53
N LYS A 159 -7.97 2.86 14.35
CA LYS A 159 -8.58 2.17 15.49
C LYS A 159 -7.53 1.25 16.10
N ASN A 160 -6.73 1.78 17.04
CA ASN A 160 -5.95 0.94 17.93
C ASN A 160 -6.95 0.20 18.85
N ASN A 161 -7.29 -1.04 18.50
CA ASN A 161 -8.08 -1.94 19.35
C ASN A 161 -7.22 -2.58 20.46
N VAL A 162 -6.18 -1.88 20.93
CA VAL A 162 -5.41 -2.36 22.08
C VAL A 162 -6.25 -2.09 23.32
N LYS A 163 -7.03 -3.08 23.75
CA LYS A 163 -7.54 -3.10 25.12
C LYS A 163 -6.33 -3.05 26.04
N LYS A 164 -6.24 -2.02 26.89
CA LYS A 164 -5.24 -1.94 27.96
C LYS A 164 -5.30 -3.28 28.71
N ILE A 165 -4.24 -4.07 28.60
CA ILE A 165 -4.04 -5.22 29.46
C ILE A 165 -3.79 -4.63 30.84
N GLN A 166 -4.79 -4.72 31.72
CA GLN A 166 -4.61 -4.34 33.12
C GLN A 166 -3.61 -5.33 33.71
N LYS A 167 -2.52 -4.79 34.29
CA LYS A 167 -1.62 -5.58 35.12
C LYS A 167 -2.39 -5.94 36.40
N GLU A 168 -2.47 -7.23 36.68
CA GLU A 168 -2.73 -7.73 38.05
C GLU A 168 -1.48 -7.53 38.91
#